data_AF-A0A9D8KWY7-F1
#
_entry.id   AF-A0A9D8KWY7-F1
#
_cell.length_a   1.000
_cell.length_b   1.000
_cell.length_c   1.000
_cell.angle_alpha   90.00
_cell.angle_beta   90.00
_cell.angle_gamma   90.00
#
_symmetry.space_group_name_H-M   'P 1'
#
loop_
_entity.id
_entity.type
_entity.pdbx_description
1 polymer ?
#
loop_
_entity_poly.entity_id
_entity_poly.type
_entity_poly.pdbx_seq_one_letter_code
_entity_poly.pdbx_strand_id
1 'polypeptide(L)'
;MAEIIFYEKAGCAGNARQKALLVASGHQLVVRDLRGQFWSNVRLLEFLADLPVAEWFNPAAPAIKAGTIVPQQLDERSALALLRHNPLLIRRPLLQVGEERRVGFDVAAIDAWIGLCELPVGDLEACRRDRGEVRTFHVQTAGGAAYPCRFDDQQADASRCRP
;
A
#
# COMPACT_ATOMS: atom_id res chain seq x y z
N MET A 1 -11.71 20.43 12.22
CA MET A 1 -11.21 20.34 10.83
C MET A 1 -9.69 20.44 10.88
N ALA A 2 -8.98 19.43 10.40
CA ALA A 2 -7.52 19.40 10.34
C ALA A 2 -7.06 19.34 8.87
N GLU A 3 -5.88 19.88 8.58
CA GLU A 3 -5.18 19.68 7.30
C GLU A 3 -4.18 18.52 7.47
N ILE A 4 -4.34 17.48 6.66
CA ILE A 4 -3.57 16.24 6.76
C ILE A 4 -2.74 16.09 5.50
N ILE A 5 -1.42 16.02 5.66
CA ILE A 5 -0.52 15.62 4.57
C ILE A 5 -0.41 14.10 4.59
N PHE A 6 -0.88 13.47 3.52
CA PHE A 6 -0.95 12.03 3.37
C PHE A 6 0.09 11.56 2.35
N TYR A 7 1.16 10.94 2.83
CA TYR A 7 2.20 10.43 1.96
C TYR A 7 1.92 8.98 1.57
N GLU A 8 1.83 8.72 0.27
CA GLU A 8 1.52 7.40 -0.26
C GLU A 8 2.32 7.01 -1.49
N LYS A 9 2.10 5.78 -1.98
CA LYS A 9 2.39 5.41 -3.35
C LYS A 9 1.06 5.32 -4.09
N ALA A 10 0.92 6.05 -5.19
CA ALA A 10 -0.28 5.99 -6.02
C ALA A 10 -0.62 4.53 -6.44
N GLY A 11 -1.92 4.20 -6.49
CA GLY A 11 -2.42 2.91 -6.97
C GLY A 11 -2.63 1.82 -5.91
N CYS A 12 -2.66 2.15 -4.61
CA CYS A 12 -3.01 1.21 -3.55
C CYS A 12 -4.50 1.32 -3.17
N ALA A 13 -5.24 0.20 -3.27
CA ALA A 13 -6.68 0.17 -2.97
C ALA A 13 -6.99 0.45 -1.48
N GLY A 14 -6.13 0.04 -0.55
CA GLY A 14 -6.29 0.32 0.88
C GLY A 14 -6.29 1.82 1.18
N ASN A 15 -5.37 2.54 0.56
CA ASN A 15 -5.25 3.99 0.74
C ASN A 15 -6.49 4.75 0.27
N ALA A 16 -7.18 4.28 -0.78
CA ALA A 16 -8.39 4.95 -1.25
C ALA A 16 -9.46 4.99 -0.14
N ARG A 17 -9.61 3.91 0.63
CA ARG A 17 -10.57 3.83 1.76
C ARG A 17 -10.15 4.73 2.92
N GLN A 18 -8.86 4.71 3.27
CA GLN A 18 -8.30 5.56 4.32
C GLN A 18 -8.52 7.05 4.03
N LYS A 19 -8.24 7.48 2.80
CA LYS A 19 -8.45 8.85 2.35
C LYS A 19 -9.94 9.23 2.36
N ALA A 20 -10.81 8.33 1.92
CA ALA A 20 -12.25 8.56 1.97
C ALA A 20 -12.76 8.78 3.40
N LEU A 21 -12.26 7.99 4.36
CA LEU A 21 -12.60 8.16 5.78
C LEU A 21 -12.16 9.53 6.32
N LEU A 22 -10.92 9.94 6.05
CA LEU A 22 -10.41 11.25 6.49
C LEU A 22 -11.25 12.42 5.93
N VAL A 23 -11.63 12.34 4.65
CA VAL A 23 -12.45 13.36 4.00
C VAL A 23 -13.89 13.35 4.54
N ALA A 24 -14.47 12.17 4.77
CA ALA A 24 -15.80 12.03 5.35
C ALA A 24 -15.88 12.63 6.76
N SER A 25 -14.80 12.54 7.54
CA SER A 25 -14.64 13.19 8.85
C SER A 25 -14.49 14.72 8.79
N GLY A 26 -14.59 15.32 7.60
CA GLY A 26 -14.50 16.77 7.42
C GLY A 26 -13.08 17.32 7.54
N HIS A 27 -12.06 16.50 7.26
CA HIS A 27 -10.68 16.95 7.18
C HIS A 27 -10.27 17.25 5.73
N GLN A 28 -9.26 18.12 5.60
CA GLN A 28 -8.64 18.42 4.32
C GLN A 28 -7.43 17.52 4.10
N LEU A 29 -7.27 17.00 2.90
CA LEU A 29 -6.24 16.02 2.58
C LEU A 29 -5.32 16.51 1.46
N VAL A 30 -4.03 16.62 1.77
CA VAL A 30 -2.97 16.92 0.81
C VAL A 30 -2.19 15.65 0.53
N VAL A 31 -2.48 14.99 -0.59
CA VAL A 31 -1.85 13.72 -0.95
C VAL A 31 -0.50 13.97 -1.64
N ARG A 32 0.55 13.28 -1.20
CA ARG A 32 1.90 13.36 -1.78
C ARG A 32 2.46 11.98 -2.09
N ASP A 33 3.12 11.81 -3.24
CA ASP A 33 3.80 10.55 -3.55
C ASP A 33 5.16 10.49 -2.84
N LEU A 34 5.41 9.42 -2.08
CA LEU A 34 6.66 9.15 -1.37
C LEU A 34 7.90 9.20 -2.27
N ARG A 35 7.77 8.76 -3.53
CA ARG A 35 8.87 8.72 -4.52
C ARG A 35 9.26 10.11 -5.02
N GLY A 36 8.32 11.06 -4.97
CA GLY A 36 8.53 12.43 -5.41
C GLY A 36 9.12 13.33 -4.32
N GLN A 37 9.42 12.80 -3.13
CA GLN A 37 9.93 13.56 -2.00
C GLN A 37 11.40 13.22 -1.74
N PHE A 38 12.15 14.25 -1.33
CA PHE A 38 13.47 14.04 -0.74
C PHE A 38 13.33 13.68 0.74
N TRP A 39 13.98 12.57 1.13
CA TRP A 39 14.02 12.07 2.50
C TRP A 39 15.43 12.25 3.08
N SER A 40 15.55 13.12 4.07
CA SER A 40 16.74 13.21 4.93
C SER A 40 16.59 12.27 6.12
N ASN A 41 17.69 11.93 6.80
CA ASN A 41 17.64 11.16 8.05
C ASN A 41 16.73 11.86 9.07
N VAL A 42 16.88 13.18 9.23
CA VAL A 42 16.08 14.00 10.15
C VAL A 42 14.60 13.85 9.82
N ARG A 43 14.21 14.10 8.57
CA ARG A 43 12.80 14.01 8.16
C ARG A 43 12.22 12.61 8.35
N LEU A 44 12.99 11.55 8.13
CA LEU A 44 12.54 10.18 8.38
C LEU A 44 12.33 9.92 9.88
N LEU A 45 13.27 10.36 10.71
CA LEU A 45 13.19 10.20 12.16
C LEU A 45 12.03 10.97 12.78
N GLU A 46 11.62 12.12 12.19
CA GLU A 46 10.40 12.82 12.64
C GLU A 46 9.12 11.95 12.56
N PHE A 47 9.11 10.89 11.76
CA PHE A 47 8.01 9.92 11.70
C PHE A 47 8.31 8.62 12.46
N LEU A 48 9.58 8.22 12.48
CA LEU A 48 9.97 6.84 12.79
C LEU A 48 10.64 6.68 14.17
N ALA A 49 11.09 7.77 14.79
CA ALA A 49 11.90 7.70 16.01
C ALA A 49 11.20 7.01 17.19
N ASP A 50 9.87 7.08 17.26
CA ASP A 50 9.07 6.46 18.32
C ASP A 50 8.78 4.97 18.07
N LEU A 51 9.21 4.43 16.93
CA LEU A 51 8.96 3.04 16.52
C LEU A 51 10.27 2.24 16.50
N PRO A 52 10.23 0.93 16.81
CA PRO A 52 11.37 0.07 16.60
C PRO A 52 11.73 -0.01 15.12
N VAL A 53 13.02 -0.13 14.80
CA VAL A 53 13.54 -0.14 13.41
C VAL A 53 12.82 -1.14 12.50
N ALA A 54 12.45 -2.30 13.03
CA ALA A 54 11.73 -3.32 12.27
C ALA A 54 10.36 -2.84 11.74
N GLU A 55 9.72 -1.90 12.45
CA GLU A 55 8.42 -1.34 12.10
C GLU A 55 8.50 -0.16 11.12
N TRP A 56 9.70 0.28 10.75
CA TRP A 56 9.87 1.36 9.78
C TRP A 56 9.59 0.90 8.35
N PHE A 57 9.59 -0.41 8.14
CA PHE A 57 9.56 -1.00 6.81
C PHE A 57 8.15 -1.49 6.43
N ASN A 58 7.82 -1.35 5.16
CA ASN A 58 6.61 -1.92 4.59
C ASN A 58 6.78 -3.44 4.40
N PRO A 59 6.11 -4.31 5.17
CA PRO A 59 6.26 -5.76 5.05
C PRO A 59 5.80 -6.29 3.68
N ALA A 60 5.00 -5.52 2.94
CA ALA A 60 4.57 -5.88 1.61
C ALA A 60 5.63 -5.61 0.52
N ALA A 61 6.76 -4.96 0.85
CA ALA A 61 7.80 -4.63 -0.11
C ALA A 61 8.46 -5.90 -0.69
N PRO A 62 8.68 -5.99 -2.02
CA PRO A 62 9.25 -7.18 -2.65
C PRO A 62 10.60 -7.62 -2.06
N ALA A 63 11.49 -6.67 -1.73
CA ALA A 63 12.81 -6.97 -1.16
C ALA A 63 12.73 -7.61 0.24
N ILE A 64 11.69 -7.29 1.02
CA ILE A 64 11.46 -7.88 2.34
C ILE A 64 10.80 -9.25 2.20
N LYS A 65 9.81 -9.37 1.30
CA LYS A 65 9.19 -10.67 1.00
C LYS A 65 10.17 -11.69 0.43
N ALA A 66 11.14 -11.23 -0.35
CA ALA A 66 12.21 -12.07 -0.88
C ALA A 66 13.30 -12.40 0.15
N GLY A 67 13.26 -11.81 1.36
CA GLY A 67 14.28 -12.00 2.39
C GLY A 67 15.61 -11.31 2.09
N THR A 68 15.70 -10.51 1.03
CA THR A 68 16.90 -9.74 0.68
C THR A 68 17.19 -8.67 1.73
N ILE A 69 16.15 -8.11 2.34
CA ILE A 69 16.23 -7.17 3.46
C ILE A 69 15.48 -7.80 4.64
N VAL A 70 16.16 -7.92 5.77
CA VAL A 70 15.59 -8.45 7.03
C VAL A 70 15.56 -7.31 8.05
N PRO A 71 14.44 -6.59 8.22
CA PRO A 71 14.35 -5.43 9.10
C PRO A 71 14.80 -5.68 10.54
N GLN A 72 14.55 -6.89 11.06
CA GLN A 72 14.89 -7.29 12.43
C GLN A 72 16.40 -7.39 12.69
N GLN A 73 17.21 -7.46 11.63
CA GLN A 73 18.68 -7.56 11.72
C GLN A 73 19.37 -6.23 11.43
N LEU A 74 18.62 -5.17 11.12
CA LEU A 74 19.17 -3.87 10.78
C LEU A 74 19.30 -2.98 12.01
N ASP A 75 20.41 -2.25 12.07
CA ASP A 75 20.54 -1.11 12.96
C ASP A 75 19.89 0.14 12.38
N GLU A 76 19.70 1.16 13.23
CA GLU A 76 19.05 2.42 12.87
C GLU A 76 19.72 3.09 11.67
N ARG A 77 21.05 3.18 11.68
CA ARG A 77 21.84 3.87 10.66
C ARG A 77 21.71 3.20 9.30
N SER A 78 21.80 1.87 9.25
CA SER A 78 21.67 1.09 8.01
C SER A 78 20.24 1.16 7.48
N ALA A 79 19.25 1.10 8.38
CA ALA A 79 17.85 1.26 8.02
C ALA A 79 17.59 2.62 7.38
N LEU A 80 18.03 3.73 7.99
CA LEU A 80 17.88 5.07 7.43
C LEU A 80 18.54 5.19 6.05
N ALA A 81 19.72 4.63 5.86
CA ALA A 81 20.40 4.63 4.56
C ALA A 81 19.56 3.90 3.47
N LEU A 82 18.99 2.74 3.80
CA LEU A 82 18.13 1.97 2.89
C LEU A 82 16.84 2.72 2.56
N LEU A 83 16.15 3.28 3.56
CA LEU A 83 14.90 4.01 3.38
C LEU A 83 15.10 5.27 2.51
N ARG A 84 16.24 5.96 2.65
CA ARG A 84 16.58 7.11 1.80
C ARG A 84 16.85 6.73 0.37
N HIS A 85 17.57 5.63 0.14
CA HIS A 85 17.87 5.15 -1.21
C HIS A 85 16.63 4.58 -1.89
N ASN A 86 15.74 3.94 -1.13
CA ASN A 86 14.54 3.33 -1.64
C ASN A 86 13.32 3.67 -0.77
N PRO A 87 12.67 4.83 -1.02
CA PRO A 87 11.51 5.28 -0.25
C PRO A 87 10.31 4.33 -0.30
N LEU A 88 10.26 3.38 -1.25
CA LEU A 88 9.19 2.39 -1.32
C LEU A 88 9.26 1.32 -0.22
N LEU A 89 10.41 1.25 0.48
CA LEU A 89 10.58 0.41 1.66
C LEU A 89 9.92 1.01 2.90
N ILE A 90 9.60 2.31 2.92
CA ILE A 90 9.03 2.97 4.10
C ILE A 90 7.61 2.44 4.36
N ARG A 91 7.30 2.13 5.63
CA ARG A 91 5.95 1.79 6.09
C ARG A 91 5.01 2.96 5.81
N ARG A 92 3.82 2.65 5.35
CA ARG A 92 2.86 3.62 4.82
C ARG A 92 1.45 3.28 5.31
N PRO A 93 0.53 4.27 5.35
CA PRO A 93 0.73 5.69 5.02
C PRO A 93 1.62 6.45 6.03
N LEU A 94 2.20 7.57 5.62
CA LEU A 94 2.73 8.56 6.57
C LEU A 94 1.72 9.72 6.66
N LEU A 95 1.40 10.12 7.87
CA LEU A 95 0.43 11.16 8.17
C LEU A 95 1.13 12.30 8.89
N GLN A 96 0.82 13.54 8.51
CA GLN A 96 1.31 14.73 9.20
C GLN A 96 0.16 15.74 9.35
N VAL A 97 -0.04 16.23 10.56
CA VAL A 97 -0.98 17.31 10.89
C VAL A 97 -0.25 18.32 11.76
N GLY A 98 0.02 19.50 11.22
CA GLY A 98 0.90 20.47 11.86
C GLY A 98 2.29 19.89 12.14
N GLU A 99 2.66 19.82 13.41
CA GLU A 99 3.93 19.27 13.88
C GLU A 99 3.86 17.78 14.25
N GLU A 100 2.66 17.24 14.48
CA GLU A 100 2.52 15.83 14.83
C GLU A 100 2.51 14.95 13.58
N ARG A 101 3.20 13.80 13.70
CA ARG A 101 3.49 12.89 12.60
C ARG A 101 3.23 11.46 13.07
N ARG A 102 2.62 10.66 12.19
CA ARG A 102 2.30 9.26 12.46
C ARG A 102 2.57 8.37 11.27
N VAL A 103 2.76 7.08 11.56
CA VAL A 103 3.08 6.04 10.58
C VAL A 103 2.05 4.93 10.65
N GLY A 104 1.57 4.49 9.49
CA GLY A 104 0.46 3.56 9.37
C GLY A 104 -0.90 4.24 9.59
N PHE A 105 -1.97 3.46 9.39
CA PHE A 105 -3.34 3.91 9.60
C PHE A 105 -4.00 3.11 10.72
N ASP A 106 -3.70 3.46 11.97
CA ASP A 106 -4.46 2.98 13.13
C ASP A 106 -5.68 3.89 13.34
N VAL A 107 -6.87 3.35 13.06
CA VAL A 107 -8.12 4.12 13.11
C VAL A 107 -8.40 4.67 14.50
N ALA A 108 -8.17 3.89 15.56
CA ALA A 108 -8.45 4.31 16.93
C ALA A 108 -7.46 5.40 17.37
N ALA A 109 -6.18 5.25 16.98
CA ALA A 109 -5.16 6.23 17.29
C ALA A 109 -5.37 7.55 16.53
N ILE A 110 -5.85 7.50 15.28
CA ILE A 110 -6.16 8.69 14.46
C ILE A 110 -7.44 9.37 14.97
N ASP A 111 -8.46 8.61 15.36
CA ASP A 111 -9.68 9.14 15.95
C ASP A 111 -9.41 9.93 17.23
N ALA A 112 -8.62 9.36 18.14
CA ALA A 112 -8.20 10.05 19.36
C ALA A 112 -7.36 11.32 19.09
N TRP A 113 -6.74 11.43 17.91
CA TRP A 113 -5.87 12.53 17.53
C TRP A 113 -6.62 13.68 16.85
N ILE A 114 -7.33 13.40 15.77
CA ILE A 114 -7.97 14.42 14.92
C ILE A 114 -9.50 14.32 14.86
N GLY A 115 -10.07 13.24 15.43
CA GLY A 115 -11.50 12.95 15.44
C GLY A 115 -12.02 12.41 14.12
N LEU A 116 -12.58 11.20 14.11
CA LEU A 116 -13.21 10.58 12.95
C LEU A 116 -14.73 10.50 13.15
N CYS A 117 -15.50 10.69 12.08
CA CYS A 117 -16.96 10.77 12.18
C CYS A 117 -17.64 9.40 12.36
N GLU A 118 -17.09 8.33 11.78
CA GLU A 118 -17.56 6.95 11.95
C GLU A 118 -16.39 5.97 11.79
N LEU A 119 -16.12 5.13 12.80
CA LEU A 119 -15.08 4.11 12.74
C LEU A 119 -15.57 2.92 11.90
N PRO A 120 -14.98 2.62 10.72
CA PRO A 120 -15.38 1.44 9.96
C PRO A 120 -14.99 0.16 10.71
N VAL A 121 -15.90 -0.81 10.74
CA VAL A 121 -15.65 -2.13 11.34
C VAL A 121 -14.78 -2.96 10.40
N GLY A 122 -13.48 -3.06 10.67
CA GLY A 122 -12.53 -3.94 9.96
C GLY A 122 -11.12 -3.37 9.76
N ASP A 123 -10.18 -4.22 9.35
CA ASP A 123 -8.78 -3.82 9.08
C ASP A 123 -8.67 -3.01 7.76
N LEU A 124 -8.39 -1.72 7.87
CA LEU A 124 -8.22 -0.81 6.72
C LEU A 124 -6.83 -0.89 6.07
N GLU A 125 -5.87 -1.53 6.74
CA GLU A 125 -4.52 -1.79 6.20
C GLU A 125 -4.48 -3.11 5.41
N ALA A 126 -5.48 -3.97 5.60
CA ALA A 126 -5.64 -5.19 4.83
C ALA A 126 -5.92 -4.86 3.36
N CYS A 127 -4.87 -4.96 2.55
CA CYS A 127 -4.97 -4.93 1.10
C CYS A 127 -5.73 -6.19 0.64
N ARG A 128 -7.07 -6.15 0.63
CA ARG A 128 -7.87 -7.17 -0.07
C ARG A 128 -7.46 -7.08 -1.54
N ARG A 129 -6.77 -8.11 -2.02
CA ARG A 129 -6.76 -8.40 -3.45
C ARG A 129 -8.21 -8.66 -3.80
N ASP A 130 -8.90 -7.66 -4.35
CA ASP A 130 -10.01 -7.96 -5.24
C ASP A 130 -9.40 -8.84 -6.33
N ARG A 131 -9.65 -10.14 -6.26
CA ARG A 131 -9.73 -10.93 -7.48
C ARG A 131 -10.85 -10.26 -8.24
N GLY A 132 -10.48 -9.45 -9.22
CA GLY A 132 -11.40 -8.58 -9.95
C GLY A 132 -12.71 -9.29 -10.19
N GLU A 133 -13.78 -8.73 -9.63
CA GLU A 133 -15.12 -9.07 -10.05
C GLU A 133 -15.16 -8.73 -11.53
N VAL A 134 -15.11 -9.77 -12.35
CA VAL A 134 -15.26 -9.67 -13.79
C VAL A 134 -16.65 -9.09 -14.02
N ARG A 135 -16.71 -7.77 -14.24
CA ARG A 135 -17.91 -7.14 -14.78
C ARG A 135 -18.06 -7.62 -16.21
N THR A 136 -18.82 -8.69 -16.37
CA THR A 136 -19.22 -9.20 -17.67
C THR A 136 -20.17 -8.18 -18.29
N PHE A 137 -19.64 -7.36 -19.21
CA PHE A 137 -20.49 -6.55 -20.08
C PHE A 137 -21.10 -7.47 -21.14
N HIS A 138 -22.42 -7.68 -21.08
CA HIS A 138 -23.14 -8.31 -22.18
C HIS A 138 -23.29 -7.31 -23.32
N VAL A 139 -22.43 -7.44 -24.33
CA VAL A 139 -22.69 -6.84 -25.65
C VAL A 139 -23.64 -7.79 -26.38
N GLN A 140 -24.90 -7.38 -26.54
CA GLN A 140 -25.81 -8.03 -27.48
C GLN A 140 -25.30 -7.74 -28.89
N THR A 141 -24.51 -8.67 -29.46
CA THR A 141 -24.26 -8.69 -30.89
C THR A 141 -25.44 -9.36 -31.57
N ALA A 142 -26.10 -8.61 -32.45
CA ALA A 142 -27.13 -9.14 -33.31
C ALA A 142 -26.50 -10.13 -34.30
N GLY A 143 -26.89 -11.40 -34.19
CA GLY A 143 -26.78 -12.41 -35.26
C GLY A 143 -25.40 -13.02 -35.52
N GLY A 144 -25.26 -14.32 -35.23
CA GLY A 144 -24.20 -15.16 -35.81
C GLY A 144 -23.75 -16.28 -34.88
N ALA A 145 -23.79 -17.52 -35.37
CA ALA A 145 -23.67 -18.77 -34.59
C ALA A 145 -22.38 -18.92 -33.77
N ALA A 146 -22.51 -19.50 -32.57
CA ALA A 146 -21.41 -19.85 -31.67
C ALA A 146 -20.84 -21.23 -32.00
N TYR A 147 -19.51 -21.32 -32.15
CA TYR A 147 -18.76 -22.58 -32.08
C TYR A 147 -17.82 -22.54 -30.87
N PRO A 148 -17.79 -23.56 -30.00
CA PRO A 148 -16.97 -23.55 -28.80
C PRO A 148 -15.53 -24.01 -29.08
N CYS A 149 -14.55 -23.13 -28.88
CA CYS A 149 -13.14 -23.52 -28.76
C CYS A 149 -12.79 -23.67 -27.27
N ARG A 150 -12.68 -24.92 -26.79
CA ARG A 150 -12.01 -25.25 -25.53
C ARG A 150 -10.50 -25.22 -25.77
N PHE A 151 -9.77 -24.42 -25.00
CA PHE A 151 -8.33 -24.58 -24.83
C PHE A 151 -8.12 -25.33 -23.51
N ASP A 152 -7.91 -26.64 -23.61
CA ASP A 152 -7.38 -27.47 -22.52
C ASP A 152 -5.86 -27.35 -22.54
N ASP A 153 -5.28 -26.72 -21.52
CA ASP A 153 -3.82 -26.66 -21.34
C ASP A 153 -3.40 -27.79 -20.38
N GLN A 154 -3.46 -29.02 -20.87
CA GLN A 154 -2.80 -30.17 -20.24
C GLN A 154 -1.46 -30.46 -20.94
N GLN A 155 -0.39 -30.06 -20.27
CA GLN A 155 0.80 -30.88 -20.00
C GLN A 155 1.28 -31.77 -21.16
N ALA A 156 2.05 -31.20 -22.08
CA ALA A 156 2.79 -31.97 -23.08
C ALA A 156 4.15 -32.42 -22.52
N ASP A 157 4.19 -33.70 -22.18
CA ASP A 157 5.33 -34.54 -21.87
C ASP A 157 6.40 -34.49 -22.98
N ALA A 158 7.64 -34.64 -22.54
CA ALA A 158 8.80 -34.88 -23.37
C ALA A 158 8.63 -36.22 -24.07
N SER A 159 8.76 -36.26 -25.40
CA SER A 159 9.37 -37.39 -26.12
C SER A 159 9.19 -37.25 -27.63
N ARG A 160 10.33 -37.34 -28.32
CA ARG A 160 10.49 -37.91 -29.66
C ARG A 160 10.00 -37.07 -30.84
N CYS A 161 10.96 -36.47 -31.53
CA CYS A 161 11.19 -36.76 -32.95
C CYS A 161 12.68 -36.64 -33.25
N ARG A 162 13.26 -37.74 -33.75
CA ARG A 162 14.56 -37.84 -34.43
C ARG A 162 14.26 -38.17 -35.90
N PRO A 163 15.25 -38.00 -36.78
CA PRO A 163 15.26 -37.08 -37.94
C PRO A 163 14.31 -37.47 -39.07
#